data_AF-A0A7Z9S3V4-F1
#
_entry.id   AF-A0A7Z9S3V4-F1
#
_cell.length_a   1.000
_cell.length_b   1.000
_cell.length_c   1.000
_cell.angle_alpha   90.00
_cell.angle_beta   90.00
_cell.angle_gamma   90.00
#
_symmetry.space_group_name_H-M   'P 1'
#
loop_
_entity.id
_entity.type
_entity.pdbx_description
1 polymer ?
#
loop_
_entity_poly.entity_id
_entity_poly.type
_entity_poly.pdbx_seq_one_letter_code
_entity_poly.pdbx_strand_id
1 'polypeptide(L)'
;NMMRGTDLIWSFVINNYLMGKDPLPFDLLYWNSDSTRMPAAMHSFYLRNMYMENKLVEPGGITLDGVALDLRNIKLPCYVISTQEDHIAPWKSTYAAVNLYNGPVKFVLSASGHIAGIVNPPDAKKYCYWTNAAKKAPKTPDAWFNGAKQHDGSWWPDWDKWAKRHAGKKTIPARTPGQGKSGGKLKALGDAPGEYVKVGTKSK
;
A
#
# COMPACT_ATOMS: atom_id res chain seq x y z
N ASN A 1 6.34 -16.52 17.23
CA ASN A 1 5.82 -15.56 16.22
C ASN A 1 5.35 -14.26 16.84
N MET A 2 6.23 -13.56 17.54
CA MET A 2 5.93 -12.27 18.18
C MET A 2 7.27 -11.60 18.51
N MET A 3 7.96 -11.05 17.51
CA MET A 3 9.35 -10.57 17.69
C MET A 3 9.61 -9.16 17.15
N ARG A 4 8.57 -8.37 16.83
CA ARG A 4 8.65 -6.89 16.70
C ARG A 4 7.37 -6.15 17.11
N GLY A 5 6.68 -6.66 18.13
CA GLY A 5 5.73 -5.85 18.89
C GLY A 5 6.42 -4.84 19.80
N THR A 6 7.75 -4.88 19.92
CA THR A 6 8.49 -4.18 20.96
C THR A 6 8.48 -2.67 20.82
N ASP A 7 8.62 -2.17 19.59
CA ASP A 7 8.81 -0.74 19.36
C ASP A 7 7.50 0.04 19.20
N LEU A 8 6.40 -0.64 18.85
CA LEU A 8 5.08 0.01 18.67
C LEU A 8 4.04 -0.40 19.73
N ILE A 9 4.11 -1.64 20.24
CA ILE A 9 3.13 -2.20 21.19
C ILE A 9 3.70 -2.27 22.60
N TRP A 10 4.93 -2.77 22.80
CA TRP A 10 5.50 -2.89 24.16
C TRP A 10 6.04 -1.59 24.73
N SER A 11 6.65 -0.74 23.90
CA SER A 11 7.01 0.63 24.30
C SER A 11 5.77 1.41 24.75
N PHE A 12 4.62 1.21 24.09
CA PHE A 12 3.32 1.74 24.50
C PHE A 12 2.83 1.14 25.82
N VAL A 13 2.84 -0.20 25.97
CA VAL A 13 2.43 -0.87 27.23
C VAL A 13 3.32 -0.47 28.41
N ILE A 14 4.65 -0.39 28.22
CA ILE A 14 5.59 -0.03 29.30
C ILE A 14 5.44 1.44 29.68
N ASN A 15 5.46 2.36 28.71
CA ASN A 15 5.43 3.78 29.03
C ASN A 15 4.04 4.26 29.50
N ASN A 16 2.96 3.76 28.89
CA ASN A 16 1.63 4.29 29.16
C ASN A 16 0.90 3.52 30.25
N TYR A 17 0.90 2.19 30.18
CA TYR A 17 0.15 1.36 31.12
C TYR A 17 0.91 1.14 32.44
N LEU A 18 2.22 0.86 32.39
CA LEU A 18 3.01 0.61 33.60
C LEU A 18 3.59 1.88 34.24
N MET A 19 4.08 2.82 33.43
CA MET A 19 4.78 4.03 33.92
C MET A 19 3.87 5.27 34.00
N GLY A 20 2.61 5.18 33.57
CA GLY A 20 1.64 6.28 33.62
C GLY A 20 2.03 7.52 32.82
N LYS A 21 2.90 7.38 31.80
CA LYS A 21 3.31 8.49 30.95
C LYS A 21 2.30 8.68 29.83
N ASP A 22 1.98 9.93 29.52
CA ASP A 22 1.15 10.25 28.36
C ASP A 22 1.79 9.69 27.07
N PRO A 23 1.00 9.07 26.16
CA PRO A 23 1.52 8.67 24.86
C PRO A 23 2.13 9.89 24.18
N LEU A 24 3.35 9.72 23.66
CA LEU A 24 3.85 10.66 22.66
C LEU A 24 2.80 10.78 21.56
N PRO A 25 2.43 11.99 21.11
CA PRO A 25 1.48 12.17 20.02
C PRO A 25 2.11 11.59 18.75
N PHE A 26 1.84 10.31 18.53
CA PHE A 26 2.38 9.51 17.45
C PHE A 26 1.32 9.53 16.35
N ASP A 27 1.61 10.22 15.26
CA ASP A 27 0.80 10.32 14.05
C ASP A 27 0.21 8.96 13.62
N LEU A 28 1.01 7.89 13.68
CA LEU A 28 0.56 6.55 13.32
C LEU A 28 -0.49 5.99 14.28
N LEU A 29 -0.38 6.28 15.59
CA LEU A 29 -1.39 5.83 16.56
C LEU A 29 -2.69 6.61 16.42
N TYR A 30 -2.60 7.91 16.08
CA TYR A 30 -3.78 8.71 15.77
C TYR A 30 -4.52 8.12 14.56
N TRP A 31 -3.81 7.88 13.45
CA TRP A 31 -4.38 7.27 12.25
C TRP A 31 -4.98 5.88 12.53
N ASN A 32 -4.26 5.01 13.25
CA ASN A 32 -4.74 3.66 13.56
C ASN A 32 -5.99 3.65 14.46
N SER A 33 -6.12 4.65 15.33
CA SER A 33 -7.27 4.78 16.23
C SER A 33 -8.50 5.40 15.55
N ASP A 34 -8.32 6.08 14.41
CA ASP A 34 -9.41 6.68 13.63
C ASP A 34 -10.06 5.66 12.69
N SER A 35 -10.80 4.73 13.31
CA SER A 35 -11.42 3.60 12.62
C SER A 35 -12.53 4.02 11.65
N THR A 36 -12.77 3.21 10.63
CA THR A 36 -13.90 3.36 9.68
C THR A 36 -14.89 2.19 9.81
N ARG A 37 -16.15 2.42 9.42
CA ARG A 37 -17.16 1.35 9.34
C ARG A 37 -17.24 0.80 7.92
N MET A 38 -17.41 -0.51 7.79
CA MET A 38 -17.65 -1.18 6.51
C MET A 38 -19.08 -1.72 6.45
N PRO A 39 -19.81 -1.56 5.33
CA PRO A 39 -21.09 -2.22 5.14
C PRO A 39 -20.96 -3.75 5.30
N ALA A 40 -21.90 -4.38 6.01
CA ALA A 40 -21.82 -5.79 6.35
C ALA A 40 -21.66 -6.70 5.11
N ALA A 41 -22.41 -6.44 4.04
CA ALA A 41 -22.32 -7.20 2.80
C ALA A 41 -20.91 -7.14 2.17
N MET A 42 -20.31 -5.95 2.12
CA MET A 42 -18.95 -5.75 1.59
C MET A 42 -17.91 -6.46 2.47
N HIS A 43 -18.00 -6.29 3.79
CA HIS A 43 -17.06 -6.90 4.73
C HIS A 43 -17.13 -8.43 4.70
N SER A 44 -18.33 -9.02 4.77
CA SER A 44 -18.52 -10.47 4.69
C SER A 44 -18.07 -11.04 3.34
N PHE A 45 -18.31 -10.32 2.25
CA PHE A 45 -17.83 -10.70 0.93
C PHE A 45 -16.30 -10.74 0.89
N TYR A 46 -15.63 -9.70 1.39
CA TYR A 46 -14.16 -9.60 1.41
C TYR A 46 -13.52 -10.73 2.25
N LEU A 47 -14.01 -10.96 3.47
CA LEU A 47 -13.48 -12.00 4.34
C LEU A 47 -13.63 -13.40 3.75
N ARG A 48 -14.84 -13.75 3.28
CA ARG A 48 -15.11 -15.09 2.74
C ARG A 48 -14.34 -15.34 1.45
N ASN A 49 -14.48 -14.44 0.48
CA ASN A 49 -13.93 -14.69 -0.86
C ASN A 49 -12.41 -14.47 -0.92
N MET A 50 -11.82 -13.59 -0.11
CA MET A 50 -10.38 -13.31 -0.20
C MET A 50 -9.56 -14.00 0.89
N TYR A 51 -9.93 -13.85 2.17
CA TYR A 51 -9.14 -14.44 3.26
C TYR A 51 -9.38 -15.93 3.46
N MET A 52 -10.64 -16.38 3.38
CA MET A 52 -10.99 -17.78 3.64
C MET A 52 -10.80 -18.65 2.38
N GLU A 53 -11.35 -18.20 1.25
CA GLU A 53 -11.41 -19.01 0.03
C GLU A 53 -10.39 -18.61 -1.05
N ASN A 54 -9.73 -17.45 -0.90
CA ASN A 54 -8.74 -16.93 -1.85
C ASN A 54 -9.20 -16.92 -3.33
N LYS A 55 -10.48 -16.64 -3.57
CA LYS A 55 -11.14 -16.65 -4.89
C LYS A 55 -10.61 -15.63 -5.89
N LEU A 56 -9.97 -14.56 -5.44
CA LEU A 56 -9.47 -13.52 -6.35
C LEU A 56 -8.33 -14.00 -7.26
N VAL A 57 -7.55 -15.00 -6.83
CA VAL A 57 -6.51 -15.59 -7.68
C VAL A 57 -7.06 -16.64 -8.65
N GLU A 58 -8.28 -17.13 -8.41
CA GLU A 58 -8.99 -18.05 -9.27
C GLU A 58 -9.66 -17.27 -10.42
N PRO A 59 -9.40 -17.63 -11.69
CA PRO A 59 -10.07 -17.01 -12.82
C PRO A 59 -11.58 -17.25 -12.79
N GLY A 60 -12.35 -16.16 -12.76
CA GLY A 60 -13.80 -16.20 -12.59
C GLY A 60 -14.26 -16.58 -11.18
N GLY A 61 -13.35 -16.72 -10.21
CA GLY A 61 -13.68 -17.05 -8.82
C GLY A 61 -14.50 -15.95 -8.12
N ILE A 62 -14.40 -14.71 -8.62
CA ILE A 62 -15.23 -13.59 -8.20
C ILE A 62 -15.92 -13.00 -9.43
N THR A 63 -17.22 -12.70 -9.33
CA THR A 63 -17.95 -11.89 -10.31
C THR A 63 -18.43 -10.61 -9.64
N LEU A 64 -18.08 -9.45 -10.20
CA LEU A 64 -18.56 -8.15 -9.75
C LEU A 64 -19.17 -7.40 -10.93
N ASP A 65 -20.35 -6.81 -10.72
CA ASP A 65 -21.08 -6.07 -11.76
C ASP A 65 -21.27 -6.88 -13.07
N GLY A 66 -21.59 -8.18 -12.93
CA GLY A 66 -21.74 -9.10 -14.05
C GLY A 66 -20.44 -9.51 -14.75
N VAL A 67 -19.28 -9.03 -14.30
CA VAL A 67 -17.97 -9.34 -14.89
C VAL A 67 -17.22 -10.35 -14.03
N ALA A 68 -16.97 -11.53 -14.60
CA ALA A 68 -16.08 -12.53 -14.01
C ALA A 68 -14.63 -12.01 -14.01
N LEU A 69 -14.02 -11.91 -12.84
CA LEU A 69 -12.70 -11.33 -12.67
C LEU A 69 -11.60 -12.34 -12.98
N ASP A 70 -10.57 -11.89 -13.69
CA ASP A 70 -9.35 -12.65 -13.91
C ASP A 70 -8.16 -11.69 -13.88
N LEU A 71 -7.31 -11.81 -12.85
CA LEU A 71 -6.14 -10.96 -12.66
C LEU A 71 -5.14 -11.03 -13.83
N ARG A 72 -5.17 -12.11 -14.61
CA ARG A 72 -4.34 -12.29 -15.81
C ARG A 72 -4.76 -11.35 -16.94
N ASN A 73 -5.95 -10.75 -16.87
CA ASN A 73 -6.36 -9.70 -17.81
C ASN A 73 -5.66 -8.36 -17.57
N ILE A 74 -4.93 -8.21 -16.46
CA ILE A 74 -4.10 -7.03 -16.20
C ILE A 74 -2.86 -7.10 -17.10
N LYS A 75 -2.88 -6.33 -18.18
CA LYS A 75 -1.79 -6.20 -19.17
C LYS A 75 -0.96 -4.92 -18.99
N LEU A 76 -1.38 -4.03 -18.11
CA LEU A 76 -0.71 -2.75 -17.84
C LEU A 76 0.59 -2.98 -17.05
N PRO A 77 1.59 -2.09 -17.19
CA PRO A 77 2.74 -2.07 -16.29
C PRO A 77 2.31 -1.86 -14.84
N CYS A 78 2.75 -2.73 -13.94
CA CYS A 78 2.47 -2.67 -12.51
C CYS A 78 3.76 -2.43 -11.71
N TYR A 79 3.68 -1.52 -10.74
CA TYR A 79 4.70 -1.36 -9.71
C TYR A 79 4.12 -1.91 -8.40
N VAL A 80 4.75 -2.95 -7.87
CA VAL A 80 4.31 -3.63 -6.65
C VAL A 80 5.37 -3.41 -5.58
N ILE A 81 4.97 -2.78 -4.48
CA ILE A 81 5.80 -2.56 -3.31
C ILE A 81 5.30 -3.45 -2.17
N SER A 82 6.22 -3.97 -1.38
CA SER A 82 5.93 -4.63 -0.11
C SER A 82 7.04 -4.30 0.88
N THR A 83 6.86 -4.61 2.16
CA THR A 83 7.92 -4.37 3.16
C THR A 83 8.42 -5.69 3.74
N GLN A 84 9.73 -5.76 4.00
CA GLN A 84 10.44 -6.99 4.35
C GLN A 84 9.93 -7.61 5.66
N GLU A 85 9.50 -6.77 6.60
CA GLU A 85 9.05 -7.18 7.93
C GLU A 85 7.55 -6.92 8.12
N ASP A 86 6.80 -6.86 7.02
CA ASP A 86 5.34 -6.77 7.07
C ASP A 86 4.74 -8.08 7.60
N HIS A 87 4.14 -8.01 8.78
CA HIS A 87 3.41 -9.14 9.37
C HIS A 87 1.91 -9.14 9.03
N ILE A 88 1.38 -8.03 8.48
CA ILE A 88 -0.02 -7.90 8.06
C ILE A 88 -0.17 -8.43 6.63
N ALA A 89 0.72 -8.01 5.73
CA ALA A 89 0.78 -8.47 4.34
C ALA A 89 2.19 -9.00 4.02
N PRO A 90 2.51 -10.25 4.39
CA PRO A 90 3.85 -10.81 4.19
C PRO A 90 4.31 -10.70 2.74
N TRP A 91 5.50 -10.12 2.52
CA TRP A 91 5.96 -9.79 1.17
C TRP A 91 6.10 -11.01 0.26
N LYS A 92 6.38 -12.20 0.82
CA LYS A 92 6.42 -13.45 0.05
C LYS A 92 5.03 -13.83 -0.50
N SER A 93 3.97 -13.50 0.23
CA SER A 93 2.58 -13.72 -0.20
C SER A 93 2.20 -12.70 -1.28
N THR A 94 2.49 -11.42 -1.07
CA THR A 94 2.19 -10.37 -2.06
C THR A 94 3.03 -10.49 -3.33
N TYR A 95 4.21 -11.14 -3.25
CA TYR A 95 5.04 -11.47 -4.42
C TYR A 95 4.29 -12.32 -5.46
N ALA A 96 3.22 -13.03 -5.08
CA ALA A 96 2.39 -13.79 -6.01
C ALA A 96 1.88 -12.95 -7.20
N ALA A 97 1.71 -11.63 -7.03
CA ALA A 97 1.35 -10.70 -8.10
C ALA A 97 2.28 -10.79 -9.32
N VAL A 98 3.58 -11.05 -9.11
CA VAL A 98 4.58 -11.21 -10.18
C VAL A 98 4.25 -12.36 -11.13
N ASN A 99 3.57 -13.39 -10.62
CA ASN A 99 3.19 -14.58 -11.40
C ASN A 99 1.76 -14.54 -11.92
N LEU A 100 0.92 -13.65 -11.38
CA LEU A 100 -0.52 -13.59 -11.69
C LEU A 100 -0.84 -12.59 -12.81
N TYR A 101 -0.15 -11.45 -12.86
CA TYR A 101 -0.44 -10.43 -13.87
C TYR A 101 0.30 -10.74 -15.19
N ASN A 102 -0.36 -10.52 -16.33
CA ASN A 102 0.26 -10.70 -17.64
C ASN A 102 1.03 -9.46 -18.12
N GLY A 103 0.79 -8.30 -17.50
CA GLY A 103 1.54 -7.07 -17.74
C GLY A 103 2.94 -7.11 -17.12
N PRO A 104 3.84 -6.19 -17.51
CA PRO A 104 5.16 -6.07 -16.88
C PRO A 104 5.03 -5.71 -15.39
N VAL A 105 5.55 -6.54 -14.49
CA VAL A 105 5.57 -6.27 -13.04
C VAL A 105 6.96 -5.88 -12.59
N LYS A 106 7.11 -4.68 -12.00
CA LYS A 106 8.27 -4.29 -11.20
C LYS A 106 7.94 -4.51 -9.73
N PHE A 107 8.55 -5.51 -9.12
CA PHE A 107 8.49 -5.72 -7.68
C PHE A 107 9.61 -4.94 -6.98
N VAL A 108 9.30 -4.31 -5.86
CA VAL A 108 10.23 -3.59 -4.99
C VAL A 108 9.93 -4.01 -3.55
N LEU A 109 10.98 -4.16 -2.75
CA LEU A 109 10.87 -4.52 -1.34
C LEU A 109 11.47 -3.39 -0.51
N SER A 110 10.70 -2.76 0.37
CA SER A 110 11.22 -1.80 1.34
C SER A 110 11.62 -2.50 2.63
N ALA A 111 12.61 -2.00 3.37
CA ALA A 111 12.87 -2.49 4.72
C ALA A 111 11.77 -2.02 5.71
N SER A 112 11.83 -2.52 6.95
CA SER A 112 10.86 -2.26 8.02
C SER A 112 9.47 -2.90 7.84
N GLY A 113 8.56 -2.61 8.76
CA GLY A 113 7.20 -3.16 8.84
C GLY A 113 6.17 -2.37 8.03
N HIS A 114 4.90 -2.80 8.11
CA HIS A 114 3.80 -2.37 7.25
C HIS A 114 3.74 -0.86 6.96
N ILE A 115 3.68 -0.03 8.01
CA ILE A 115 3.57 1.42 7.85
C ILE A 115 4.94 2.07 7.65
N ALA A 116 5.92 1.75 8.52
CA ALA A 116 7.23 2.39 8.50
C ALA A 116 8.03 2.13 7.21
N GLY A 117 7.84 0.98 6.57
CA GLY A 117 8.46 0.66 5.30
C GLY A 117 7.78 1.32 4.10
N ILE A 118 6.47 1.56 4.16
CA ILE A 118 5.70 2.24 3.10
C ILE A 118 5.85 3.76 3.21
N VAL A 119 5.61 4.31 4.40
CA VAL A 119 5.70 5.74 4.71
C VAL A 119 7.12 6.08 5.14
N ASN A 120 8.02 6.11 4.16
CA ASN A 120 9.43 6.45 4.36
C ASN A 120 9.81 7.67 3.50
N PRO A 121 9.63 8.90 4.01
CA PRO A 121 10.02 10.10 3.27
C PRO A 121 11.53 10.13 2.94
N PRO A 122 11.93 10.50 1.70
CA PRO A 122 13.35 10.55 1.30
C PRO A 122 14.24 11.39 2.22
N ASP A 123 13.72 12.51 2.71
CA ASP A 123 14.46 13.44 3.57
C ASP A 123 14.80 12.84 4.94
N ALA A 124 14.07 11.82 5.38
CA ALA A 124 14.36 11.12 6.62
C ALA A 124 15.66 10.30 6.54
N LYS A 125 16.12 9.94 5.32
CA LYS A 125 17.34 9.16 5.06
C LYS A 125 17.43 7.88 5.92
N LYS A 126 16.29 7.23 6.14
CA LYS A 126 16.16 5.98 6.90
C LYS A 126 15.94 4.79 5.99
N TYR A 127 16.32 3.63 6.51
CA TYR A 127 16.08 2.32 5.91
C TYR A 127 16.78 2.15 4.55
N CYS A 128 16.37 1.10 3.84
CA CYS A 128 16.82 0.75 2.51
C CYS A 128 15.67 0.06 1.77
N TYR A 129 15.87 -0.19 0.48
CA TYR A 129 14.96 -0.98 -0.35
C TYR A 129 15.74 -1.84 -1.33
N TRP A 130 15.10 -2.88 -1.85
CA TRP A 130 15.67 -3.79 -2.83
C TRP A 130 14.93 -3.72 -4.15
N THR A 131 15.69 -3.79 -5.23
CA THR A 131 15.16 -3.96 -6.59
C THR A 131 15.93 -5.08 -7.29
N ASN A 132 15.25 -5.85 -8.13
CA ASN A 132 15.91 -6.84 -8.98
C ASN A 132 15.93 -6.36 -10.43
N ALA A 133 17.11 -6.34 -11.06
CA ALA A 133 17.32 -5.87 -12.42
C ALA A 133 17.09 -6.94 -13.50
N ALA A 134 16.66 -8.15 -13.11
CA ALA A 134 16.35 -9.21 -14.06
C ALA A 134 15.27 -8.75 -15.06
N LYS A 135 15.49 -9.07 -16.36
CA LYS A 135 14.54 -8.74 -17.44
C LYS A 135 13.13 -9.28 -17.18
N LYS A 136 13.06 -10.43 -16.51
CA LYS A 136 11.84 -11.01 -15.94
C LYS A 136 12.11 -11.33 -14.48
N ALA A 137 11.23 -10.88 -13.59
CA ALA A 137 11.34 -11.18 -12.18
C ALA A 137 11.33 -12.71 -11.94
N PRO A 138 12.20 -13.24 -11.08
CA PRO A 138 12.21 -14.67 -10.75
C PRO A 138 10.83 -15.16 -10.26
N LYS A 139 10.50 -16.43 -10.49
CA LYS A 139 9.17 -16.96 -10.11
C LYS A 139 8.97 -17.02 -8.59
N THR A 140 10.04 -17.25 -7.83
CA THR A 140 9.95 -17.38 -6.37
C THR A 140 10.48 -16.12 -5.67
N PRO A 141 9.88 -15.73 -4.53
CA PRO A 141 10.32 -14.56 -3.77
C PRO A 141 11.78 -14.68 -3.31
N ASP A 142 12.22 -15.88 -2.90
CA ASP A 142 13.59 -16.09 -2.42
C ASP A 142 14.62 -15.95 -3.55
N ALA A 143 14.34 -16.46 -4.74
CA ALA A 143 15.20 -16.25 -5.90
C ALA A 143 15.23 -14.77 -6.32
N TRP A 144 14.10 -14.07 -6.19
CA TRP A 144 14.04 -12.63 -6.43
C TRP A 144 14.92 -11.86 -5.44
N PHE A 145 14.84 -12.17 -4.15
CA PHE A 145 15.60 -11.49 -3.11
C PHE A 145 17.10 -11.77 -3.21
N ASN A 146 17.50 -13.02 -3.45
CA ASN A 146 18.91 -13.40 -3.61
C ASN A 146 19.59 -12.71 -4.81
N GLY A 147 18.82 -12.36 -5.85
CA GLY A 147 19.30 -11.59 -7.00
C GLY A 147 19.05 -10.08 -6.90
N ALA A 148 18.47 -9.59 -5.80
CA ALA A 148 18.12 -8.19 -5.66
C ALA A 148 19.31 -7.36 -5.17
N LYS A 149 19.37 -6.11 -5.62
CA LYS A 149 20.33 -5.12 -5.15
C LYS A 149 19.67 -4.24 -4.10
N GLN A 150 20.34 -4.08 -2.96
CA GLN A 150 19.98 -3.10 -1.94
C GLN A 150 20.36 -1.69 -2.39
N HIS A 151 19.50 -0.73 -2.07
CA HIS A 151 19.70 0.70 -2.23
C HIS A 151 19.35 1.40 -0.92
N ASP A 152 20.16 2.36 -0.51
CA ASP A 152 19.93 3.07 0.74
C ASP A 152 18.81 4.10 0.60
N GLY A 153 18.10 4.34 1.71
CA GLY A 153 17.04 5.33 1.81
C GLY A 153 15.67 4.86 1.32
N SER A 154 14.85 5.82 0.90
CA SER A 154 13.46 5.59 0.51
C SER A 154 13.32 4.98 -0.89
N TRP A 155 12.30 4.15 -1.07
CA TRP A 155 11.87 3.63 -2.37
C TRP A 155 11.07 4.65 -3.20
N TRP A 156 10.60 5.74 -2.60
CA TRP A 156 9.76 6.73 -3.29
C TRP A 156 10.42 7.34 -4.54
N PRO A 157 11.73 7.67 -4.56
CA PRO A 157 12.39 8.17 -5.75
C PRO A 157 12.47 7.12 -6.89
N ASP A 158 12.57 5.83 -6.55
CA ASP A 158 12.52 4.75 -7.57
C ASP A 158 11.13 4.65 -8.20
N TRP A 159 10.08 4.75 -7.39
CA TRP A 159 8.71 4.81 -7.88
C TRP A 159 8.43 6.07 -8.70
N ASP A 160 8.83 7.25 -8.25
CA ASP A 160 8.68 8.51 -9.00
C ASP A 160 9.34 8.43 -10.37
N LYS A 161 10.58 7.93 -10.42
CA LYS A 161 11.29 7.67 -11.68
C LYS A 161 10.55 6.67 -12.57
N TRP A 162 9.98 5.61 -12.00
CA TRP A 162 9.18 4.64 -12.73
C TRP A 162 7.90 5.27 -13.29
N ALA A 163 7.15 5.98 -12.46
CA ALA A 163 5.86 6.59 -12.79
C ALA A 163 5.98 7.67 -13.87
N LYS A 164 7.04 8.49 -13.82
CA LYS A 164 7.33 9.52 -14.84
C LYS A 164 7.45 8.96 -16.25
N ARG A 165 7.88 7.71 -16.43
CA ARG A 165 7.93 7.05 -17.76
C ARG A 165 6.54 6.77 -18.33
N HIS A 166 5.52 6.75 -17.47
CA HIS A 166 4.12 6.51 -17.84
C HIS A 166 3.27 7.79 -17.80
N ALA A 167 3.81 8.91 -17.31
CA ALA A 167 3.10 10.19 -17.15
C ALA A 167 3.02 11.05 -18.43
N GLY A 168 3.52 10.56 -19.56
CA GLY A 168 3.62 11.30 -20.82
C GLY A 168 4.88 12.17 -20.92
N LYS A 169 5.12 12.74 -22.10
CA LYS A 169 6.39 13.44 -22.42
C LYS A 169 6.47 14.91 -21.99
N LYS A 170 5.34 15.53 -21.64
CA LYS A 170 5.25 16.97 -21.38
C LYS A 170 4.74 17.22 -19.97
N THR A 171 5.52 17.93 -19.17
CA THR A 171 5.02 18.60 -17.96
C THR A 171 3.98 19.64 -18.41
N ILE A 172 2.85 19.68 -17.71
CA ILE A 172 1.83 20.71 -17.90
C ILE A 172 1.73 21.58 -16.65
N PRO A 173 1.32 22.85 -16.76
CA PRO A 173 1.01 23.67 -15.59
C PRO A 173 -0.04 22.99 -14.71
N ALA A 174 0.06 23.24 -13.40
CA ALA A 174 -0.95 22.81 -12.45
C ALA A 174 -2.33 23.37 -12.87
N ARG A 175 -3.35 22.52 -12.80
CA ARG A 175 -4.73 22.93 -13.12
C ARG A 175 -5.40 23.46 -11.87
N THR A 176 -6.18 24.53 -12.02
CA THR A 176 -7.08 24.98 -10.96
C THR A 176 -8.19 23.94 -10.75
N PRO A 177 -8.41 23.44 -9.52
CA PRO A 177 -9.53 22.56 -9.22
C PRO A 177 -10.85 23.12 -9.77
N GLY A 178 -11.61 22.25 -10.41
CA GLY A 178 -12.87 22.59 -11.07
C GLY A 178 -12.76 23.28 -12.44
N GLN A 179 -11.57 23.65 -12.91
CA GLN A 179 -11.35 24.24 -14.26
C GLN A 179 -10.71 23.26 -15.26
N GLY A 180 -10.88 21.95 -15.05
CA GLY A 180 -10.29 20.89 -15.88
C GLY A 180 -11.01 20.65 -17.22
N LYS A 181 -10.70 19.50 -17.85
CA LYS A 181 -11.29 19.06 -19.15
C LYS A 181 -12.82 18.99 -19.18
N SER A 182 -13.47 19.08 -18.03
CA SER A 182 -14.91 19.19 -17.90
C SER A 182 -15.46 20.57 -18.24
N GLY A 183 -14.61 21.57 -18.52
CA GLY A 183 -15.02 22.93 -18.90
C GLY A 183 -15.82 23.63 -17.80
N GLY A 184 -15.49 23.40 -16.53
CA GLY A 184 -16.22 23.98 -15.40
C GLY A 184 -17.46 23.19 -14.95
N LYS A 185 -17.81 22.08 -15.61
CA LYS A 185 -18.98 21.25 -15.21
C LYS A 185 -18.81 20.58 -13.84
N LEU A 186 -17.58 20.35 -13.41
CA LEU A 186 -17.28 19.81 -12.08
C LEU A 186 -16.74 20.95 -11.22
N LYS A 187 -17.60 21.60 -10.43
CA LYS A 187 -17.18 22.69 -9.53
C LYS A 187 -16.38 22.13 -8.35
N ALA A 188 -15.43 22.93 -7.84
CA ALA A 188 -14.78 22.60 -6.58
C ALA A 188 -15.83 22.65 -5.45
N LEU A 189 -15.86 21.62 -4.60
CA LEU A 189 -16.83 21.51 -3.50
C LEU A 189 -16.34 22.16 -2.20
N GLY A 190 -15.03 22.37 -2.08
CA GLY A 190 -14.38 22.96 -0.91
C GLY A 190 -12.89 22.59 -0.90
N ASP A 191 -12.19 23.09 0.11
CA ASP A 191 -10.76 22.81 0.30
C ASP A 191 -10.53 21.38 0.81
N ALA A 192 -9.37 20.82 0.44
CA ALA A 192 -8.88 19.59 1.06
C ALA A 192 -8.68 19.81 2.58
N PRO A 193 -8.90 18.80 3.44
CA PRO A 193 -9.09 17.38 3.10
C PRO A 193 -10.57 16.97 2.95
N GLY A 194 -11.50 17.93 2.87
CA GLY A 194 -12.94 17.66 2.75
C GLY A 194 -13.62 17.25 4.06
N GLU A 195 -14.86 16.78 3.97
CA GLU A 195 -15.72 16.49 5.12
C GLU A 195 -15.75 15.02 5.51
N TYR A 196 -15.64 14.10 4.55
CA TYR A 196 -15.79 12.66 4.82
C TYR A 196 -14.70 12.11 5.75
N VAL A 197 -13.47 12.62 5.63
CA VAL A 197 -12.36 12.23 6.51
C VAL A 197 -12.53 12.71 7.96
N LYS A 198 -13.43 13.68 8.21
CA LYS A 198 -13.68 14.23 9.55
C LYS A 198 -14.75 13.45 10.30
N VAL A 199 -15.40 12.47 9.66
CA VAL A 199 -16.46 11.67 10.26
C VAL A 199 -15.85 10.59 11.15
N GLY A 200 -15.85 10.81 12.47
CA GLY A 200 -15.38 9.85 13.44
C GLY A 200 -16.41 8.77 13.80
N THR A 201 -15.95 7.62 14.27
CA THR A 201 -16.81 6.50 14.71
C THR A 201 -17.39 6.65 16.11
N LYS A 202 -17.07 7.75 16.81
CA LYS A 202 -17.57 8.04 18.16
C LYS A 202 -19.10 8.00 18.14
N SER A 203 -19.65 6.98 18.80
CA SER A 203 -21.04 7.00 19.24
C SER A 203 -21.21 8.20 20.17
N LYS A 204 -22.35 8.89 20.06
CA LYS A 204 -22.88 9.61 21.22
C LYS A 204 -23.11 8.62 22.36
#